data_AF-D7GGF7-F1
#
_entry.id   AF-D7GGF7-F1
#
_cell.length_a   1.000
_cell.length_b   1.000
_cell.length_c   1.000
_cell.angle_alpha   90.00
_cell.angle_beta   90.00
_cell.angle_gamma   90.00
#
_symmetry.space_group_name_H-M   'P 1'
#
loop_
_entity.id
_entity.type
_entity.pdbx_description
1 polymer ?
#
loop_
_entity_poly.entity_id
_entity_poly.type
_entity_poly.pdbx_seq_one_letter_code
_entity_poly.pdbx_strand_id
1 'polypeptide(L)'
;MDRSEKKRLREHIGEHVDVSGARLSDDEAQFLGDFVDNYDDDYRGRSDTHTKSFTGWSSDGKYTRDETYTDTFTDEIGIRADYSYQDDDGQKGASSTEIRDARGILNWFRDHR
;
A
#
# COMPACT_ATOMS: atom_id res chain seq x y z
N MET A 1 5.79 24.90 -8.18
CA MET A 1 5.46 25.40 -6.83
C MET A 1 6.59 26.29 -6.34
N ASP A 2 6.26 27.37 -5.65
CA ASP A 2 7.25 28.16 -4.92
C ASP A 2 7.78 27.36 -3.71
N ARG A 3 9.01 27.66 -3.27
CA ARG A 3 9.64 26.96 -2.12
C ARG A 3 8.80 27.04 -0.84
N SER A 4 8.07 28.14 -0.66
CA SER A 4 7.15 28.35 0.46
C SER A 4 5.95 27.42 0.41
N GLU A 5 5.34 27.26 -0.77
CA GLU A 5 4.19 26.37 -0.99
C GLU A 5 4.59 24.92 -0.77
N LYS A 6 5.73 24.51 -1.34
CA LYS A 6 6.25 23.15 -1.17
C LYS A 6 6.51 22.81 0.30
N LYS A 7 7.01 23.78 1.08
CA LYS A 7 7.25 23.57 2.50
C LYS A 7 5.94 23.35 3.26
N ARG A 8 4.94 24.21 3.02
CA ARG A 8 3.61 24.10 3.67
C ARG A 8 2.92 22.79 3.33
N LEU A 9 2.97 22.38 2.06
CA LEU A 9 2.42 21.11 1.61
C LEU A 9 3.09 19.93 2.31
N ARG A 10 4.43 19.96 2.45
CA ARG A 10 5.15 18.91 3.17
C ARG A 10 4.85 18.88 4.66
N GLU A 11 4.67 20.05 5.29
CA GLU A 11 4.26 20.14 6.69
C GLU A 11 2.87 19.53 6.88
N HIS A 12 1.91 19.90 6.03
CA HIS A 12 0.55 19.34 6.02
C HIS A 12 0.52 17.82 5.86
N ILE A 13 1.23 17.28 4.86
CA ILE A 13 1.33 15.82 4.66
C ILE A 13 2.01 15.17 5.88
N GLY A 14 3.02 15.82 6.43
CA GLY A 14 3.79 15.34 7.57
C GLY A 14 3.00 15.26 8.89
N GLU A 15 1.85 15.94 9.00
CA GLU A 15 0.96 15.80 10.16
C GLU A 15 0.27 14.44 10.18
N HIS A 16 0.16 13.77 9.03
CA HIS A 16 -0.60 12.53 8.87
C HIS A 16 0.23 11.34 8.40
N VAL A 17 1.29 11.59 7.62
CA VAL A 17 2.10 10.56 6.95
C VAL A 17 3.58 10.81 7.25
N ASP A 18 4.36 9.75 7.46
CA ASP A 18 5.80 9.92 7.65
C ASP A 18 6.51 10.31 6.34
N VAL A 19 6.89 11.59 6.26
CA VAL A 19 7.66 12.21 5.16
C VAL A 19 9.13 12.46 5.51
N SER A 20 9.59 12.00 6.67
CA SER A 20 10.94 12.28 7.19
C SER A 20 12.02 11.51 6.42
N GLY A 21 11.72 10.29 5.97
CA GLY A 21 12.62 9.42 5.21
C GLY A 21 12.56 9.58 3.68
N ALA A 22 11.67 10.43 3.15
CA ALA A 22 11.37 10.49 1.73
C ALA A 22 11.82 11.82 1.07
N ARG A 23 12.64 11.73 0.03
CA ARG A 23 12.78 12.82 -0.95
C ARG A 23 11.59 12.76 -1.91
N LEU A 24 10.66 13.70 -1.76
CA LEU A 24 9.47 13.80 -2.62
C LEU A 24 9.72 14.81 -3.76
N SER A 25 9.38 14.41 -4.99
CA SER A 25 9.23 15.35 -6.10
C SER A 25 8.05 16.30 -5.85
N ASP A 26 7.93 17.33 -6.68
CA ASP A 26 6.81 18.26 -6.59
C ASP A 26 5.48 17.54 -6.88
N ASP A 27 5.46 16.69 -7.90
CA ASP A 27 4.28 15.89 -8.27
C ASP A 27 3.90 14.85 -7.19
N GLU A 28 4.89 14.17 -6.61
CA GLU A 28 4.66 13.19 -5.53
C GLU A 28 4.11 13.87 -4.28
N ALA A 29 4.62 15.06 -3.94
CA ALA A 29 4.10 15.84 -2.82
C ALA A 29 2.67 16.31 -3.10
N GLN A 30 2.37 16.76 -4.32
CA GLN A 30 1.01 17.19 -4.66
C GLN A 30 0.02 16.02 -4.60
N PHE A 31 0.39 14.87 -5.17
CA PHE A 31 -0.40 13.65 -5.07
C PHE A 31 -0.68 13.24 -3.61
N LEU A 32 0.34 13.26 -2.75
CA LEU A 32 0.17 12.92 -1.34
C LEU A 32 -0.69 13.94 -0.59
N GLY A 33 -0.60 15.22 -0.95
CA GLY A 33 -1.50 16.25 -0.41
C GLY A 33 -2.95 15.98 -0.76
N ASP A 34 -3.22 15.78 -2.05
CA ASP A 34 -4.57 15.45 -2.53
C ASP A 34 -5.08 14.14 -1.92
N PHE A 35 -4.20 13.15 -1.75
CA PHE A 35 -4.53 11.88 -1.09
C PHE A 35 -4.92 12.08 0.38
N VAL A 36 -4.16 12.89 1.14
CA VAL A 36 -4.47 13.20 2.54
C VAL A 36 -5.79 13.97 2.64
N ASP A 37 -5.98 14.99 1.79
CA ASP A 37 -7.17 15.86 1.80
C ASP A 37 -8.45 15.10 1.46
N ASN A 38 -8.39 14.13 0.54
CA ASN A 38 -9.54 13.32 0.13
C ASN A 38 -9.56 11.95 0.82
N TYR A 39 -8.66 11.66 1.78
CA TYR A 39 -8.52 10.33 2.36
C TYR A 39 -9.81 9.83 2.98
N ASP A 40 -10.47 10.68 3.77
CA ASP A 40 -11.66 10.31 4.55
C ASP A 40 -12.85 9.96 3.63
N ASP A 41 -13.02 10.70 2.52
CA ASP A 41 -14.12 10.49 1.58
C ASP A 41 -13.85 9.38 0.55
N ASP A 42 -12.62 9.31 0.03
CA ASP A 42 -12.29 8.46 -1.11
C ASP A 42 -11.62 7.14 -0.73
N TYR A 43 -11.03 7.02 0.45
CA TYR A 43 -10.18 5.87 0.78
C TYR A 43 -10.54 5.20 2.10
N ARG A 44 -10.82 5.95 3.16
CA ARG A 44 -10.98 5.42 4.51
C ARG A 44 -11.98 4.26 4.58
N GLY A 45 -11.51 3.13 5.11
CA GLY A 45 -12.31 1.92 5.28
C GLY A 45 -12.61 1.15 3.98
N ARG A 46 -12.10 1.59 2.82
CA ARG A 46 -12.14 0.79 1.60
C ARG A 46 -11.15 -0.36 1.70
N SER A 47 -11.56 -1.50 1.17
CA SER A 47 -10.72 -2.68 1.06
C SER A 47 -10.89 -3.30 -0.30
N ASP A 48 -9.77 -3.65 -0.93
CA ASP A 48 -9.73 -4.34 -2.21
C ASP A 48 -9.06 -5.69 -2.00
N THR A 49 -9.77 -6.75 -2.41
CA THR A 49 -9.25 -8.13 -2.33
C THR A 49 -9.10 -8.69 -3.74
N HIS A 50 -7.93 -9.23 -4.04
CA HIS A 50 -7.67 -9.94 -5.27
C HIS A 50 -6.99 -11.28 -5.01
N THR A 51 -7.42 -12.29 -5.76
CA THR A 51 -6.91 -13.66 -5.64
C THR A 51 -6.23 -14.08 -6.93
N LYS A 52 -5.09 -14.75 -6.82
CA LYS A 52 -4.36 -15.34 -7.95
C LYS A 52 -4.08 -16.81 -7.65
N SER A 53 -4.20 -17.64 -8.67
CA SER A 53 -3.85 -19.06 -8.57
C SER A 53 -2.82 -19.39 -9.62
N PHE A 54 -1.78 -20.12 -9.24
CA PHE A 54 -0.77 -20.59 -10.18
C PHE A 54 -0.30 -22.00 -9.83
N THR A 55 0.37 -22.65 -10.78
CA THR A 55 0.92 -23.98 -10.59
C THR A 55 2.44 -23.94 -10.71
N GLY A 56 3.13 -24.46 -9.71
CA GLY A 56 4.60 -24.47 -9.63
C GLY A 56 5.17 -25.88 -9.54
N TRP A 57 6.50 -25.96 -9.53
CA TRP A 57 7.24 -27.20 -9.30
C TRP A 57 8.25 -27.00 -8.18
N SER A 58 8.28 -27.95 -7.25
CA SER A 58 9.21 -28.05 -6.13
C SER A 58 9.93 -29.41 -6.17
N SER A 59 10.92 -29.62 -5.31
CA SER A 59 11.61 -30.92 -5.20
C SER A 59 10.68 -32.09 -4.89
N ASP A 60 9.54 -31.83 -4.22
CA ASP A 60 8.53 -32.82 -3.86
C ASP A 60 7.44 -33.04 -4.93
N GLY A 61 7.42 -32.22 -5.99
CA GLY A 61 6.46 -32.36 -7.09
C GLY A 61 5.81 -31.06 -7.54
N LYS A 62 4.73 -31.20 -8.30
CA LYS A 62 3.91 -30.09 -8.79
C LYS A 62 2.94 -29.67 -7.68
N TYR A 63 2.85 -28.38 -7.40
CA TYR A 63 1.91 -27.81 -6.44
C TYR A 63 1.04 -26.73 -7.09
N THR A 64 -0.15 -26.54 -6.56
CA THR A 64 -1.06 -25.43 -6.90
C THR A 64 -1.11 -24.48 -5.72
N ARG A 65 -0.79 -23.21 -5.95
CA ARG A 65 -0.84 -22.16 -4.93
C ARG A 65 -1.94 -21.17 -5.25
N ASP A 66 -2.81 -20.96 -4.28
CA ASP A 66 -3.80 -19.90 -4.24
C ASP A 66 -3.29 -18.78 -3.34
N GLU A 67 -3.08 -17.58 -3.89
CA GLU A 67 -2.64 -16.38 -3.20
C GLU A 67 -3.79 -15.39 -3.10
N THR A 68 -4.01 -14.84 -1.91
CA THR A 68 -5.00 -13.79 -1.64
C THR A 68 -4.27 -12.57 -1.12
N TYR A 69 -4.48 -11.44 -1.80
CA TYR A 69 -4.01 -10.12 -1.42
C TYR A 69 -5.22 -9.29 -1.01
N THR A 70 -5.16 -8.65 0.15
CA THR A 70 -6.20 -7.76 0.65
C THR A 70 -5.56 -6.47 1.11
N ASP A 71 -5.82 -5.40 0.39
CA ASP A 71 -5.34 -4.06 0.70
C ASP A 71 -6.48 -3.27 1.34
N THR A 72 -6.29 -2.81 2.57
CA THR A 72 -7.30 -2.08 3.33
C THR A 72 -6.77 -0.71 3.73
N PHE A 73 -7.50 0.34 3.36
CA PHE A 73 -7.24 1.69 3.83
C PHE A 73 -7.73 1.83 5.28
N THR A 74 -6.80 2.12 6.18
CA THR A 74 -7.03 2.15 7.63
C THR A 74 -7.78 3.40 8.09
N ASP A 75 -8.24 3.43 9.34
CA ASP A 75 -8.82 4.64 9.93
C ASP A 75 -7.80 5.78 10.09
N GLU A 76 -6.56 5.42 10.46
CA GLU A 76 -5.41 6.32 10.35
C GLU A 76 -4.92 6.32 8.89
N ILE A 77 -4.41 7.45 8.40
CA ILE A 77 -3.95 7.56 7.01
C ILE A 77 -2.83 6.53 6.75
N GLY A 78 -3.17 5.52 5.98
CA GLY A 78 -2.30 4.38 5.71
C GLY A 78 -3.00 3.27 4.93
N ILE A 79 -2.22 2.24 4.61
CA ILE A 79 -2.68 1.07 3.87
C ILE A 79 -2.17 -0.17 4.59
N ARG A 80 -3.07 -1.07 4.94
CA ARG A 80 -2.75 -2.39 5.46
C ARG A 80 -2.85 -3.40 4.33
N ALA A 81 -1.71 -3.97 3.94
CA ALA A 81 -1.62 -5.01 2.94
C ALA A 81 -1.51 -6.38 3.62
N ASP A 82 -2.56 -7.18 3.54
CA ASP A 82 -2.60 -8.56 4.00
C ASP A 82 -2.37 -9.50 2.81
N TYR A 83 -1.39 -10.38 2.94
CA TYR A 83 -1.11 -11.45 2.00
C TYR A 83 -1.33 -12.80 2.68
N SER A 84 -1.95 -13.72 1.98
CA SER A 84 -2.03 -15.12 2.39
C SER A 84 -1.91 -16.04 1.20
N TYR A 85 -1.40 -17.25 1.44
CA TYR A 85 -1.38 -18.29 0.44
C TYR A 85 -1.80 -19.63 1.03
N GLN A 86 -2.35 -20.48 0.17
CA GLN A 86 -2.67 -21.87 0.46
C GLN A 86 -2.26 -22.74 -0.73
N ASP A 87 -1.53 -23.81 -0.43
CA ASP A 87 -1.13 -24.84 -1.39
C ASP A 87 -2.09 -26.05 -1.31
N ASP A 88 -2.26 -26.76 -2.42
CA ASP A 88 -3.07 -28.00 -2.51
C ASP A 88 -2.56 -29.14 -1.62
N ASP A 89 -1.25 -29.17 -1.36
CA ASP A 89 -0.60 -30.06 -0.39
C ASP A 89 -0.77 -29.62 1.07
N GLY A 90 -1.56 -28.56 1.33
CA GLY A 90 -1.94 -28.12 2.68
C GLY A 90 -0.99 -27.14 3.34
N GLN A 91 0.08 -26.71 2.66
CA GLN A 91 0.92 -25.61 3.14
C GLN A 91 0.16 -24.29 3.07
N LYS A 92 0.37 -23.44 4.08
CA LYS A 92 -0.25 -22.12 4.14
C LYS A 92 0.65 -21.12 4.84
N GLY A 93 0.53 -19.86 4.46
CA GLY A 93 1.20 -18.76 5.14
C GLY A 93 0.37 -17.49 5.03
N ALA A 94 0.60 -16.58 5.96
CA ALA A 94 0.03 -15.25 5.92
C ALA A 94 1.05 -14.24 6.45
N SER A 95 1.00 -13.03 5.90
CA SER A 95 1.79 -11.89 6.34
C SER A 95 0.98 -10.62 6.18
N SER A 96 1.11 -9.72 7.13
CA SER A 96 0.46 -8.41 7.09
C SER A 96 1.54 -7.34 7.16
N THR A 97 1.43 -6.32 6.31
CA THR A 97 2.32 -5.16 6.31
C THR A 97 1.48 -3.90 6.41
N GLU A 98 1.82 -3.03 7.36
CA GLU A 98 1.22 -1.71 7.46
C GLU A 98 2.13 -0.69 6.79
N ILE A 99 1.56 0.04 5.85
CA ILE A 99 2.20 1.07 5.06
C ILE A 99 1.67 2.42 5.55
N ARG A 100 2.52 3.16 6.26
CA ARG A 100 2.19 4.49 6.84
C ARG A 100 3.16 5.59 6.40
N ASP A 101 4.20 5.22 5.66
CA ASP A 101 5.19 6.14 5.15
C ASP A 101 4.85 6.60 3.74
N ALA A 102 5.26 7.83 3.42
CA ALA A 102 4.97 8.47 2.15
C ALA A 102 5.46 7.66 0.95
N ARG A 103 6.62 6.98 1.08
CA ARG A 103 7.20 6.19 -0.01
C ARG A 103 6.44 4.89 -0.25
N GLY A 104 6.05 4.21 0.81
CA GLY A 104 5.23 3.01 0.75
C GLY A 104 3.89 3.29 0.10
N ILE A 105 3.20 4.38 0.49
CA ILE A 105 1.93 4.79 -0.13
C ILE A 105 2.11 5.06 -1.62
N LEU A 106 3.12 5.85 -1.99
CA LEU A 106 3.41 6.14 -3.41
C LEU A 106 3.74 4.88 -4.23
N ASN A 107 4.55 3.97 -3.67
CA ASN A 107 4.88 2.72 -4.34
C ASN A 107 3.65 1.83 -4.49
N TRP A 108 2.81 1.74 -3.46
CA TRP A 108 1.57 0.97 -3.51
C TRP A 108 0.67 1.46 -4.65
N PHE A 109 0.43 2.78 -4.75
CA PHE A 109 -0.35 3.37 -5.84
C PHE A 109 0.29 3.15 -7.21
N ARG A 110 1.62 3.10 -7.31
CA ARG A 110 2.29 2.81 -8.58
C ARG A 110 2.09 1.37 -9.02
N ASP A 111 2.11 0.44 -8.07
CA ASP A 111 2.06 -1.00 -8.35
C ASP A 111 0.59 -1.49 -8.53
N HIS A 112 -0.40 -0.74 -8.05
CA HIS A 112 -1.84 -1.04 -8.15
C HIS A 112 -2.61 -0.16 -9.16
N ARG A 113 -1.92 0.55 -10.06
CA ARG A 113 -2.54 1.39 -11.11
C ARG A 113 -2.69 0.69 -12.45
#